data_AF-A0A226NNH1-F1
#
_entry.id   AF-A0A226NNH1-F1
#
_cell.length_a   1.000
_cell.length_b   1.000
_cell.length_c   1.000
_cell.angle_alpha   90.00
_cell.angle_beta   90.00
_cell.angle_gamma   90.00
#
_symmetry.space_group_name_H-M   'P 1'
#
loop_
_entity.id
_entity.type
_entity.pdbx_description
1 polymer ?
#
loop_
_entity_poly.entity_id
_entity_poly.type
_entity_poly.pdbx_seq_one_letter_code
_entity_poly.pdbx_strand_id
1 'polypeptide(L)'
;MAYTWYWLDDLGQWIEYGKEHPIYPRATVNSANLEEAFLADQRGTLVFWAGSQMYELNFKDMVQRNVIFATQRKVMRQPKYLFSRCEQDKSLYPPEWDQSALPETGYKVRVFTSPVEQKEQMKKLHKSNWVDERLLFHGTNPSHVPEICEQNFDWRICGTHGTMYGKGSYFARDASYSHQYCSSGFSRYRMLVAQVLVGKFVQGDSEYLRPPPTPNNRNRLYDSCVDDPKNPSIFVIFEKLQIYPAYIVEYSTSSLCVIL
;
A
#
# COMPACT_ATOMS: atom_id res chain seq x y z
N MET A 1 -16.08 4.13 -14.30
CA MET A 1 -15.53 3.12 -13.36
C MET A 1 -16.72 2.48 -12.66
N ALA A 2 -16.84 1.16 -12.61
CA ALA A 2 -17.95 0.52 -11.90
C ALA A 2 -17.67 0.53 -10.39
N TYR A 3 -18.68 0.68 -9.54
CA TYR A 3 -18.56 0.65 -8.07
C TYR A 3 -19.52 -0.39 -7.49
N THR A 4 -19.10 -1.02 -6.39
CA THR A 4 -19.89 -1.88 -5.51
C THR A 4 -20.23 -1.11 -4.24
N TRP A 5 -21.44 -1.34 -3.76
CA TRP A 5 -21.92 -0.75 -2.52
C TRP A 5 -22.18 -1.86 -1.51
N TYR A 6 -21.80 -1.62 -0.25
CA TYR A 6 -21.95 -2.54 0.86
C TYR A 6 -22.56 -1.88 2.09
N TRP A 7 -23.23 -2.64 2.94
CA TRP A 7 -23.65 -2.22 4.28
C TRP A 7 -23.11 -3.15 5.35
N LEU A 8 -22.84 -2.63 6.55
CA LEU A 8 -22.28 -3.39 7.67
C LEU A 8 -23.40 -4.02 8.51
N ASP A 9 -23.37 -5.34 8.66
CA ASP A 9 -24.34 -6.07 9.46
C ASP A 9 -23.99 -6.05 10.98
N ASP A 10 -24.82 -6.69 11.81
CA ASP A 10 -24.62 -6.70 13.27
C ASP A 10 -23.47 -7.62 13.72
N LEU A 11 -23.01 -8.50 12.82
CA LEU A 11 -21.89 -9.41 13.03
C LEU A 11 -20.56 -8.81 12.55
N GLY A 12 -20.59 -7.59 11.99
CA GLY A 12 -19.41 -6.91 11.44
C GLY A 12 -19.07 -7.31 10.00
N GLN A 13 -19.97 -8.00 9.29
CA GLN A 13 -19.79 -8.41 7.91
C GLN A 13 -20.33 -7.35 6.92
N TRP A 14 -19.57 -7.08 5.86
CA TRP A 14 -20.01 -6.22 4.76
C TRP A 14 -20.85 -6.98 3.72
N ILE A 15 -22.09 -6.56 3.53
CA ILE A 15 -23.07 -7.21 2.64
C ILE A 15 -23.30 -6.35 1.40
N GLU A 16 -23.12 -6.91 0.20
CA GLU A 16 -23.31 -6.20 -1.08
C GLU A 16 -24.79 -5.91 -1.36
N TYR A 17 -25.11 -4.68 -1.76
CA TYR A 17 -26.47 -4.32 -2.15
C TYR A 17 -26.93 -5.03 -3.41
N GLY A 18 -28.11 -5.63 -3.33
CA GLY A 18 -28.82 -6.26 -4.45
C GLY A 18 -28.36 -7.67 -4.80
N LYS A 19 -27.44 -8.28 -4.03
CA LYS A 19 -27.11 -9.71 -4.12
C LYS A 19 -27.98 -10.55 -3.19
N GLU A 20 -28.13 -11.83 -3.53
CA GLU A 20 -28.78 -12.82 -2.67
C GLU A 20 -27.88 -13.11 -1.46
N HIS A 21 -28.51 -13.27 -0.29
CA HIS A 21 -27.82 -13.58 0.96
C HIS A 21 -28.62 -14.61 1.76
N PRO A 22 -27.99 -15.59 2.43
CA PRO A 22 -28.72 -16.62 3.19
C PRO A 22 -29.55 -16.09 4.36
N ILE A 23 -29.11 -14.97 4.96
CA ILE A 23 -29.69 -14.42 6.20
C ILE A 23 -30.56 -13.20 5.95
N TYR A 24 -30.23 -12.40 4.92
CA TYR A 24 -30.83 -11.07 4.74
C TYR A 24 -31.63 -11.02 3.44
N PRO A 25 -32.82 -10.39 3.45
CA PRO A 25 -33.60 -10.25 2.23
C PRO A 25 -32.87 -9.35 1.23
N ARG A 26 -32.98 -9.69 -0.05
CA ARG A 26 -32.40 -8.91 -1.15
C ARG A 26 -33.02 -7.50 -1.19
N ALA A 27 -32.17 -6.48 -1.27
CA ALA A 27 -32.61 -5.11 -1.45
C ALA A 27 -33.17 -4.88 -2.87
N THR A 28 -34.15 -3.99 -3.00
CA THR A 28 -34.72 -3.56 -4.30
C THR A 28 -33.75 -2.73 -5.13
N VAL A 29 -32.70 -2.20 -4.49
CA VAL A 29 -31.59 -1.50 -5.14
C VAL A 29 -30.35 -2.39 -5.16
N ASN A 30 -29.59 -2.27 -6.24
CA ASN A 30 -28.28 -2.90 -6.35
C ASN A 30 -27.17 -1.85 -6.47
N SER A 31 -25.91 -2.30 -6.44
CA SER A 31 -24.75 -1.43 -6.54
C SER A 31 -24.76 -0.48 -7.75
N ALA A 32 -25.32 -0.87 -8.90
CA ALA A 32 -25.40 0.00 -10.07
C ALA A 32 -26.42 1.13 -9.87
N ASN A 33 -27.59 0.82 -9.30
CA ASN A 33 -28.60 1.83 -8.99
C ASN A 33 -28.09 2.83 -7.93
N LEU A 34 -27.38 2.33 -6.91
CA LEU A 34 -26.79 3.18 -5.88
C LEU A 34 -25.69 4.09 -6.44
N GLU A 35 -24.85 3.56 -7.34
CA GLU A 35 -23.81 4.34 -7.99
C GLU A 35 -24.39 5.45 -8.87
N GLU A 36 -25.43 5.15 -9.65
CA GLU A 36 -26.13 6.14 -10.47
C GLU A 36 -26.74 7.26 -9.61
N ALA A 37 -27.44 6.90 -8.53
CA ALA A 37 -28.04 7.87 -7.61
C ALA A 37 -26.97 8.73 -6.89
N PHE A 38 -25.85 8.12 -6.47
CA PHE A 38 -24.75 8.85 -5.83
C PHE A 38 -24.07 9.84 -6.77
N LEU A 39 -23.87 9.48 -8.03
CA LEU A 39 -23.29 10.39 -9.03
C LEU A 39 -24.23 11.54 -9.37
N ALA A 40 -25.54 11.33 -9.30
CA ALA A 40 -26.53 12.39 -9.48
C ALA A 40 -26.56 13.38 -8.30
N ASP A 41 -26.48 12.89 -7.05
CA ASP A 41 -26.38 13.72 -5.86
C ASP A 41 -25.58 13.05 -4.74
N GLN A 42 -24.31 13.46 -4.59
CA GLN A 42 -23.40 12.91 -3.57
C GLN A 42 -23.77 13.26 -2.13
N ARG A 43 -24.69 14.23 -1.93
CA ARG A 43 -25.17 14.63 -0.60
C ARG A 43 -26.63 14.26 -0.38
N GLY A 44 -27.25 13.61 -1.35
CA GLY A 44 -28.65 13.22 -1.35
C GLY A 44 -28.93 11.98 -0.52
N THR A 45 -30.21 11.61 -0.53
CA THR A 45 -30.71 10.40 0.13
C THR A 45 -31.48 9.54 -0.86
N LEU A 46 -31.42 8.22 -0.70
CA LEU A 46 -32.17 7.25 -1.51
C LEU A 46 -32.97 6.30 -0.61
N VAL A 47 -34.26 6.15 -0.89
CA VAL A 47 -35.14 5.21 -0.16
C VAL A 47 -35.28 3.90 -0.95
N PHE A 48 -35.20 2.76 -0.26
CA PHE A 48 -35.35 1.44 -0.86
C PHE A 48 -35.94 0.43 0.12
N TRP A 49 -36.32 -0.74 -0.38
CA TRP A 49 -36.88 -1.83 0.42
C TRP A 49 -35.92 -3.02 0.47
N ALA A 50 -35.91 -3.76 1.58
CA ALA A 50 -35.32 -5.09 1.67
C ALA A 50 -36.26 -5.99 2.47
N GLY A 51 -36.94 -6.91 1.77
CA GLY A 51 -38.06 -7.65 2.33
C GLY A 51 -39.21 -6.70 2.69
N SER A 52 -39.72 -6.79 3.92
CA SER A 52 -40.78 -5.92 4.45
C SER A 52 -40.26 -4.62 5.09
N GLN A 53 -38.95 -4.39 5.08
CA GLN A 53 -38.31 -3.28 5.77
C GLN A 53 -37.95 -2.15 4.79
N MET A 54 -38.22 -0.91 5.20
CA MET A 54 -37.91 0.29 4.43
C MET A 54 -36.68 1.00 4.99
N TYR A 55 -35.76 1.36 4.10
CA TYR A 55 -34.48 1.97 4.45
C TYR A 55 -34.29 3.27 3.68
N GLU A 56 -33.60 4.21 4.32
CA GLU A 56 -33.11 5.45 3.75
C GLU A 56 -31.57 5.43 3.79
N LEU A 57 -30.92 5.53 2.64
CA LEU A 57 -29.48 5.67 2.50
C LEU A 57 -29.12 7.15 2.36
N ASN A 58 -28.26 7.66 3.25
CA ASN A 58 -27.67 8.98 3.15
C ASN A 58 -26.25 8.86 2.56
N PHE A 59 -26.04 9.47 1.39
CA PHE A 59 -24.78 9.39 0.66
C PHE A 59 -23.67 10.24 1.27
N LYS A 60 -24.01 11.36 1.93
CA LYS A 60 -23.04 12.23 2.59
C LYS A 60 -22.42 11.52 3.79
N ASP A 61 -23.28 10.93 4.62
CA ASP A 61 -22.89 10.36 5.90
C ASP A 61 -22.50 8.88 5.76
N MET A 62 -22.74 8.28 4.58
CA MET A 62 -22.46 6.88 4.27
C MET A 62 -23.09 5.94 5.31
N VAL A 63 -24.39 6.16 5.57
CA VAL A 63 -25.20 5.42 6.54
C VAL A 63 -26.55 5.10 5.93
N GLN A 64 -27.02 3.86 6.10
CA GLN A 64 -28.41 3.51 5.91
C GLN A 64 -29.15 3.51 7.24
N ARG A 65 -30.41 3.94 7.23
CA ARG A 65 -31.30 3.98 8.40
C ARG A 65 -32.57 3.21 8.09
N ASN A 66 -32.97 2.29 8.97
CA ASN A 66 -34.31 1.73 8.92
C ASN A 66 -35.32 2.80 9.33
N VAL A 67 -36.32 3.07 8.48
CA VAL A 67 -37.24 4.20 8.68
C VAL A 67 -38.21 3.94 9.86
N ILE A 68 -38.51 2.68 10.14
CA ILE A 68 -39.44 2.29 11.21
C ILE A 68 -38.72 2.19 12.55
N PHE A 69 -37.59 1.49 12.60
CA PHE A 69 -36.87 1.19 13.84
C PHE A 69 -35.76 2.18 14.16
N ALA A 70 -35.49 3.15 13.28
CA ALA A 70 -34.42 4.14 13.39
C ALA A 70 -33.00 3.55 13.57
N THR A 71 -32.82 2.24 13.36
CA THR A 71 -31.51 1.59 13.42
C THR A 71 -30.65 2.04 12.25
N GLN A 72 -29.38 2.29 12.52
CA GLN A 72 -28.42 2.78 11.54
C GLN A 72 -27.33 1.74 11.28
N ARG A 73 -26.91 1.62 10.02
CA ARG A 73 -25.80 0.76 9.61
C ARG A 73 -24.86 1.55 8.71
N LYS A 74 -23.56 1.35 8.88
CA LYS A 74 -22.54 1.96 8.02
C LYS A 74 -22.64 1.42 6.61
N VAL A 75 -22.34 2.27 5.64
CA VAL A 75 -22.31 1.96 4.22
C VAL A 75 -20.94 2.27 3.65
N MET A 76 -20.51 1.46 2.69
CA MET A 76 -19.24 1.61 2.01
C MET A 76 -19.46 1.54 0.51
N ARG A 77 -18.79 2.44 -0.22
CA ARG A 77 -18.73 2.45 -1.68
C ARG A 77 -17.30 2.11 -2.10
N GLN A 78 -17.12 1.08 -2.91
CA GLN A 78 -15.82 0.55 -3.32
C GLN A 78 -15.79 0.33 -4.84
N PRO A 79 -14.73 0.65 -5.59
CA PRO A 79 -14.67 0.37 -7.03
C PRO A 79 -14.81 -1.14 -7.38
N LYS A 80 -15.72 -1.50 -8.30
CA LYS A 80 -15.72 -2.79 -9.04
C LYS A 80 -14.58 -2.76 -10.05
N TYR A 81 -13.51 -3.47 -9.75
CA TYR A 81 -12.41 -3.66 -10.68
C TYR A 81 -12.87 -4.56 -11.84
N LEU A 82 -13.01 -4.00 -13.04
CA LEU A 82 -13.24 -4.78 -14.26
C LEU A 82 -11.94 -5.51 -14.61
N PHE A 83 -11.86 -6.76 -14.18
CA PHE A 83 -10.91 -7.73 -14.72
C PHE A 83 -11.41 -8.19 -16.08
N SER A 84 -10.85 -7.68 -17.18
CA SER A 84 -10.95 -8.37 -18.46
C SER A 84 -9.92 -9.51 -18.48
N ARG A 85 -10.40 -10.71 -18.12
CA ARG A 85 -9.95 -12.03 -18.56
C ARG A 85 -8.44 -12.25 -18.71
N CYS A 86 -7.82 -12.86 -17.69
CA CYS A 86 -6.85 -13.92 -17.89
C CYS A 86 -7.14 -14.98 -16.82
N GLU A 87 -7.53 -16.16 -17.27
CA GLU A 87 -7.89 -17.29 -16.42
C GLU A 87 -6.66 -17.84 -15.71
N GLN A 88 -6.85 -18.16 -14.43
CA GLN A 88 -6.13 -19.18 -13.66
C GLN A 88 -4.60 -19.01 -13.56
N ASP A 89 -4.16 -18.33 -12.51
CA ASP A 89 -3.06 -18.89 -11.73
C ASP A 89 -3.28 -18.66 -10.23
N LYS A 90 -3.12 -19.73 -9.45
CA LYS A 90 -3.30 -19.76 -8.01
C LYS A 90 -1.97 -19.40 -7.35
N SER A 91 -2.05 -18.74 -6.19
CA SER A 91 -0.96 -18.51 -5.23
C SER A 91 -0.14 -17.23 -5.44
N LEU A 92 -0.69 -16.11 -4.97
CA LEU A 92 -0.01 -14.81 -4.86
C LEU A 92 0.77 -14.62 -3.53
N TYR A 93 0.96 -15.68 -2.74
CA TYR A 93 1.72 -15.67 -1.49
C TYR A 93 2.72 -16.82 -1.45
N PRO A 94 3.87 -16.68 -0.76
CA PRO A 94 4.73 -17.81 -0.45
C PRO A 94 3.94 -18.87 0.33
N PRO A 95 3.94 -20.14 -0.10
CA PRO A 95 3.16 -21.19 0.54
C PRO A 95 3.57 -21.48 2.00
N GLU A 96 4.78 -21.05 2.38
CA GLU A 96 5.31 -21.12 3.74
C GLU A 96 4.76 -20.06 4.71
N TRP A 97 3.90 -19.12 4.27
CA TRP A 97 3.32 -18.09 5.15
C TRP A 97 2.06 -18.56 5.87
N ASP A 98 1.96 -18.20 7.15
CA ASP A 98 0.77 -18.42 7.97
C ASP A 98 -0.40 -17.56 7.46
N GLN A 99 -1.33 -18.23 6.76
CA GLN A 99 -2.50 -17.62 6.13
C GLN A 99 -3.48 -17.01 7.15
N SER A 100 -3.41 -17.43 8.42
CA SER A 100 -4.28 -16.94 9.49
C SER A 100 -3.83 -15.60 10.08
N ALA A 101 -2.59 -15.18 9.79
CA ALA A 101 -2.02 -13.91 10.23
C ALA A 101 -2.21 -12.77 9.21
N LEU A 102 -2.91 -13.04 8.10
CA LEU A 102 -3.22 -12.04 7.08
C LEU A 102 -4.41 -11.16 7.53
N PRO A 103 -4.32 -9.83 7.42
CA PRO A 103 -5.45 -8.94 7.73
C PRO A 103 -6.67 -9.15 6.82
N GLU A 104 -7.87 -8.99 7.37
CA GLU A 104 -9.14 -8.98 6.60
C GLU A 104 -9.32 -7.73 5.72
N THR A 105 -8.52 -6.67 5.92
CA THR A 105 -8.62 -5.41 5.17
C THR A 105 -7.97 -5.51 3.79
N GLY A 106 -8.81 -5.53 2.75
CA GLY A 106 -8.35 -5.53 1.36
C GLY A 106 -7.56 -4.26 1.00
N TYR A 107 -6.32 -4.44 0.59
CA TYR A 107 -5.46 -3.41 0.01
C TYR A 107 -5.44 -3.56 -1.52
N LYS A 108 -5.12 -2.46 -2.19
CA LYS A 108 -4.93 -2.39 -3.64
C LYS A 108 -3.45 -2.59 -3.93
N VAL A 109 -3.02 -3.78 -4.34
CA VAL A 109 -1.74 -3.91 -5.06
C VAL A 109 -1.95 -3.33 -6.44
N ARG A 110 -1.50 -2.09 -6.66
CA ARG A 110 -1.08 -1.70 -7.99
C ARG A 110 0.36 -2.14 -8.13
N VAL A 111 0.57 -3.10 -9.01
CA VAL A 111 1.91 -3.44 -9.50
C VAL A 111 2.42 -2.17 -10.16
N PHE A 112 3.34 -1.46 -9.51
CA PHE A 112 4.24 -0.55 -10.21
C PHE A 112 4.86 -1.36 -11.36
N THR A 113 5.33 -0.71 -12.43
CA THR A 113 6.31 -1.39 -13.28
C THR A 113 7.38 -1.94 -12.35
N SER A 114 7.37 -3.27 -12.18
CA SER A 114 8.34 -3.94 -11.34
C SER A 114 9.71 -3.45 -11.77
N PRO A 115 10.70 -3.38 -10.87
CA PRO A 115 12.04 -2.94 -11.22
C PRO A 115 12.68 -3.78 -12.33
N VAL A 116 12.00 -4.75 -12.97
CA VAL A 116 12.45 -5.54 -14.12
C VAL A 116 13.27 -4.72 -15.12
N GLU A 117 12.78 -3.60 -15.62
CA GLU A 117 13.55 -2.81 -16.61
C GLU A 117 14.85 -2.27 -16.02
N GLN A 118 14.78 -1.69 -14.81
CA GLN A 118 15.96 -1.19 -14.09
C GLN A 118 16.93 -2.33 -13.73
N LYS A 119 16.41 -3.48 -13.32
CA LYS A 119 17.14 -4.69 -12.95
C LYS A 119 17.85 -5.28 -14.15
N GLU A 120 17.18 -5.36 -15.31
CA GLU A 120 17.78 -5.80 -16.57
C GLU A 120 18.86 -4.80 -17.04
N GLN A 121 18.64 -3.50 -16.87
CA GLN A 121 19.67 -2.49 -17.13
C GLN A 121 20.88 -2.65 -16.21
N MET A 122 20.67 -2.86 -14.90
CA MET A 122 21.74 -3.13 -13.93
C MET A 122 22.48 -4.43 -14.27
N LYS A 123 21.79 -5.52 -14.62
CA LYS A 123 22.43 -6.77 -15.07
C LYS A 123 23.36 -6.55 -16.25
N LYS A 124 22.88 -5.86 -17.29
CA LYS A 124 23.66 -5.49 -18.47
C LYS A 124 24.87 -4.62 -18.13
N LEU A 125 24.66 -3.57 -17.31
CA LEU A 125 25.71 -2.65 -16.86
C LEU A 125 26.79 -3.38 -16.06
N HIS A 126 26.37 -4.29 -15.17
CA HIS A 126 27.29 -5.02 -14.31
C HIS A 126 27.96 -6.20 -14.98
N LYS A 127 27.54 -6.57 -16.21
CA LYS A 127 27.91 -7.80 -16.91
C LYS A 127 27.68 -9.03 -16.00
N SER A 128 26.57 -9.01 -15.29
CA SER A 128 26.19 -10.02 -14.30
C SER A 128 24.72 -10.37 -14.49
N ASN A 129 24.37 -11.65 -14.38
CA ASN A 129 22.96 -12.08 -14.42
C ASN A 129 22.24 -11.84 -13.09
N TRP A 130 22.98 -11.37 -12.08
CA TRP A 130 22.50 -11.16 -10.72
C TRP A 130 22.74 -9.71 -10.26
N VAL A 131 21.75 -9.18 -9.54
CA VAL A 131 21.75 -7.87 -8.89
C VAL A 131 21.32 -8.11 -7.44
N ASP A 132 22.07 -7.57 -6.47
CA ASP A 132 21.69 -7.63 -5.06
C ASP A 132 20.37 -6.87 -4.86
N GLU A 133 19.39 -7.58 -4.33
CA GLU A 133 18.02 -7.15 -4.17
C GLU A 133 17.58 -7.52 -2.76
N ARG A 134 17.03 -6.54 -2.03
CA ARG A 134 16.70 -6.71 -0.61
C ARG A 134 15.33 -6.16 -0.29
N LEU A 135 14.63 -6.82 0.64
CA LEU A 135 13.47 -6.24 1.32
C LEU A 135 13.97 -5.39 2.49
N LEU A 136 13.65 -4.10 2.48
CA LEU A 136 14.11 -3.13 3.47
C LEU A 136 12.95 -2.28 3.97
N PHE A 137 13.07 -1.79 5.21
CA PHE A 137 12.05 -1.01 5.89
C PHE A 137 12.23 0.49 5.65
N HIS A 138 11.12 1.21 5.57
CA HIS A 138 11.07 2.67 5.49
C HIS A 138 9.97 3.21 6.40
N GLY A 139 10.36 3.93 7.45
CA GLY A 139 9.44 4.63 8.32
C GLY A 139 9.07 5.98 7.72
N THR A 140 7.80 6.34 7.74
CA THR A 140 7.32 7.63 7.23
C THR A 140 6.06 8.07 7.97
N ASN A 141 5.64 9.31 7.77
CA ASN A 141 4.35 9.77 8.24
C ASN A 141 3.23 9.06 7.44
N PRO A 142 2.18 8.54 8.10
CA PRO A 142 1.02 7.95 7.42
C PRO A 142 0.40 8.81 6.31
N SER A 143 0.53 10.14 6.37
CA SER A 143 0.06 11.05 5.32
C SER A 143 0.78 10.89 3.98
N HIS A 144 2.04 10.43 3.98
CA HIS A 144 2.84 10.24 2.76
C HIS A 144 2.69 8.86 2.14
N VAL A 145 2.11 7.89 2.86
CA VAL A 145 1.94 6.51 2.36
C VAL A 145 1.16 6.47 1.04
N PRO A 146 0.00 7.14 0.88
CA PRO A 146 -0.72 7.13 -0.40
C PRO A 146 0.11 7.70 -1.55
N GLU A 147 0.86 8.77 -1.31
CA GLU A 147 1.70 9.42 -2.31
C GLU A 147 2.87 8.52 -2.72
N ILE A 148 3.56 7.89 -1.77
CA ILE A 148 4.64 6.93 -2.06
C ILE A 148 4.09 5.73 -2.83
N CYS A 149 2.89 5.25 -2.47
CA CYS A 149 2.22 4.17 -3.18
C CYS A 149 1.77 4.55 -4.60
N GLU A 150 1.65 5.83 -4.93
CA GLU A 150 1.22 6.29 -6.25
C GLU A 150 2.41 6.73 -7.13
N GLN A 151 3.38 7.42 -6.53
CA GLN A 151 4.44 8.13 -7.24
C GLN A 151 5.84 7.55 -6.98
N ASN A 152 5.94 6.51 -6.13
CA ASN A 152 7.17 5.95 -5.59
C ASN A 152 7.86 6.91 -4.60
N PHE A 153 8.97 6.48 -4.00
CA PHE A 153 9.72 7.30 -3.04
C PHE A 153 10.42 8.47 -3.75
N ASP A 154 10.20 9.69 -3.24
CA ASP A 154 10.91 10.89 -3.68
C ASP A 154 11.50 11.63 -2.47
N TRP A 155 12.82 11.49 -2.30
CA TRP A 155 13.55 12.12 -1.21
C TRP A 155 13.55 13.65 -1.27
N ARG A 156 13.15 14.26 -2.40
CA ARG A 156 13.02 15.72 -2.52
C ARG A 156 11.74 16.24 -1.87
N ILE A 157 10.76 15.36 -1.67
CA ILE A 157 9.46 15.66 -1.05
C ILE A 157 9.51 15.31 0.44
N CYS A 158 10.12 14.17 0.77
CA CYS A 158 10.30 13.72 2.14
C CYS A 158 11.53 14.40 2.77
N GLY A 159 11.30 15.47 3.54
CA GLY A 159 12.35 16.34 4.11
C GLY A 159 13.62 15.63 4.61
N THR A 160 14.76 16.27 4.35
CA THR A 160 16.14 15.79 4.56
C THR A 160 16.57 15.76 6.03
N HIS A 161 15.87 15.02 6.89
CA HIS A 161 16.35 14.80 8.25
C HIS A 161 17.46 13.74 8.23
N GLY A 162 18.71 14.14 8.48
CA GLY A 162 19.83 13.22 8.68
C GLY A 162 20.39 12.58 7.41
N THR A 163 20.76 13.38 6.39
CA THR A 163 21.39 12.89 5.15
C THR A 163 22.87 12.53 5.33
N MET A 164 23.21 11.71 6.34
CA MET A 164 24.60 11.39 6.69
C MET A 164 25.33 10.60 5.59
N TYR A 165 24.60 9.82 4.80
CA TYR A 165 25.14 8.89 3.80
C TYR A 165 24.75 9.25 2.35
N GLY A 166 24.22 10.47 2.16
CA GLY A 166 23.85 11.03 0.86
C GLY A 166 22.43 11.58 0.83
N LYS A 167 22.15 12.37 -0.21
CA LYS A 167 20.83 12.98 -0.47
C LYS A 167 20.02 12.03 -1.37
N GLY A 168 19.40 11.04 -0.74
CA GLY A 168 18.60 10.01 -1.38
C GLY A 168 17.52 9.46 -0.44
N SER A 169 16.77 8.46 -0.90
CA SER A 169 15.76 7.77 -0.10
C SER A 169 16.43 6.73 0.81
N TYR A 170 16.14 6.78 2.11
CA TYR A 170 16.77 5.92 3.13
C TYR A 170 15.93 4.68 3.42
N PHE A 171 16.58 3.52 3.51
CA PHE A 171 15.98 2.25 3.86
C PHE A 171 16.81 1.55 4.92
N ALA A 172 16.17 0.85 5.86
CA ALA A 172 16.86 0.14 6.93
C ALA A 172 16.68 -1.37 6.79
N ARG A 173 17.70 -2.13 7.19
CA ARG A 173 17.60 -3.58 7.37
C ARG A 173 16.65 -3.93 8.52
N ASP A 174 16.74 -3.16 9.61
CA ASP A 174 16.06 -3.46 10.87
C ASP A 174 14.84 -2.54 11.06
N ALA A 175 13.65 -3.13 11.22
CA ALA A 175 12.39 -2.38 11.38
C ALA A 175 12.39 -1.43 12.59
N SER A 176 13.14 -1.79 13.66
CA SER A 176 13.30 -0.96 14.85
C SER A 176 13.98 0.37 14.58
N TYR A 177 14.88 0.43 13.59
CA TYR A 177 15.49 1.67 13.14
C TYR A 177 14.45 2.53 12.41
N SER A 178 13.69 1.93 11.47
CA SER A 178 12.63 2.63 10.74
C SER A 178 11.50 3.13 11.63
N HIS A 179 11.18 2.44 12.73
CA HIS A 179 10.16 2.85 13.70
C HIS A 179 10.37 4.28 14.22
N GLN A 180 11.62 4.71 14.39
CA GLN A 180 11.97 6.05 14.88
C GLN A 180 11.47 7.17 13.96
N TYR A 181 11.18 6.86 12.70
CA TYR A 181 10.68 7.77 11.68
C TYR A 181 9.17 7.66 11.46
N CYS A 182 8.49 6.73 12.14
CA CYS A 182 7.04 6.59 12.09
C CYS A 182 6.37 7.61 13.02
N SER A 183 5.45 8.43 12.50
CA SER A 183 4.73 9.42 13.31
C SER A 183 3.67 8.78 14.23
N SER A 184 3.63 9.18 15.51
CA SER A 184 2.85 8.55 16.59
C SER A 184 1.45 9.14 16.79
N GLY A 185 0.74 9.51 15.72
CA GLY A 185 -0.50 10.30 15.85
C GLY A 185 -1.62 9.64 16.66
N PHE A 186 -1.78 8.32 16.59
CA PHE A 186 -3.00 7.65 17.07
C PHE A 186 -2.80 6.18 17.51
N SER A 187 -1.75 5.86 18.27
CA SER A 187 -1.44 4.50 18.79
C SER A 187 -1.20 3.39 17.75
N ARG A 188 -1.37 3.69 16.47
CA ARG A 188 -1.08 2.84 15.32
C ARG A 188 0.03 3.46 14.49
N TYR A 189 1.00 2.62 14.16
CA TYR A 189 2.16 2.95 13.35
C TYR A 189 2.00 2.32 11.97
N ARG A 190 2.56 3.00 10.97
CA ARG A 190 2.68 2.49 9.60
C ARG A 190 4.13 2.60 9.17
N MET A 191 4.65 1.55 8.56
CA MET A 191 5.92 1.58 7.83
C MET A 191 5.76 0.89 6.48
N LEU A 192 6.64 1.20 5.53
CA LEU A 192 6.70 0.53 4.24
C LEU A 192 7.81 -0.52 4.25
N VAL A 193 7.57 -1.63 3.57
CA VAL A 193 8.63 -2.57 3.16
C VAL A 193 8.79 -2.43 1.66
N ALA A 194 9.99 -2.14 1.20
CA ALA A 194 10.31 -1.99 -0.20
C ALA A 194 11.27 -3.08 -0.66
N GLN A 195 11.04 -3.57 -1.88
CA GLN A 195 12.02 -4.36 -2.64
C GLN A 195 12.96 -3.38 -3.33
N VAL A 196 14.24 -3.45 -2.98
CA VAL A 196 15.25 -2.45 -3.33
C VAL A 196 16.40 -3.06 -4.12
N LEU A 197 16.62 -2.46 -5.28
CA LEU A 197 17.74 -2.46 -6.21
C LEU A 197 19.12 -2.13 -5.62
N VAL A 198 19.56 -2.70 -4.49
CA VAL A 198 20.76 -2.20 -3.79
C VAL A 198 22.05 -2.34 -4.60
N GLY A 199 22.17 -3.39 -5.42
CA GLY A 199 23.31 -3.60 -6.30
C GLY A 199 24.67 -3.57 -5.57
N LYS A 200 25.68 -3.00 -6.23
CA LYS A 200 26.98 -2.72 -5.62
C LYS A 200 26.90 -1.43 -4.82
N PHE A 201 27.21 -1.52 -3.54
CA PHE A 201 27.20 -0.38 -2.63
C PHE A 201 28.60 0.01 -2.15
N VAL A 202 28.68 1.22 -1.61
CA VAL A 202 29.88 1.82 -1.01
C VAL A 202 29.47 2.67 0.20
N GLN A 203 30.41 2.97 1.08
CA GLN A 203 30.13 3.86 2.20
C GLN A 203 29.65 5.23 1.70
N GLY A 204 28.55 5.71 2.27
CA GLY A 204 27.96 6.99 1.92
C GLY A 204 28.70 8.18 2.51
N ASP A 205 28.39 9.34 1.96
CA ASP A 205 28.89 10.66 2.38
C ASP A 205 27.74 11.66 2.25
N SER A 206 27.64 12.62 3.16
CA SER A 206 26.54 13.59 3.19
C SER A 206 26.47 14.48 1.97
N GLU A 207 27.59 14.68 1.27
CA GLU A 207 27.67 15.49 0.06
C GLU A 207 27.24 14.75 -1.20
N TYR A 208 27.06 13.43 -1.14
CA TYR A 208 26.66 12.65 -2.31
C TYR A 208 25.23 12.98 -2.75
N LEU A 209 25.12 13.44 -4.01
CA LEU A 209 23.87 13.59 -4.75
C LEU A 209 23.54 12.35 -5.61
N ARG A 210 24.51 11.45 -5.75
CA ARG A 210 24.46 10.17 -6.47
C ARG A 210 25.62 9.30 -5.95
N PRO A 211 25.61 7.97 -6.16
CA PRO A 211 26.72 7.13 -5.74
C PRO A 211 28.03 7.54 -6.44
N PRO A 212 29.19 7.41 -5.78
CA PRO A 212 30.46 7.76 -6.37
C PRO A 212 30.90 6.75 -7.44
N PRO A 213 31.92 7.07 -8.26
CA PRO A 213 32.51 6.13 -9.21
C PRO A 213 33.21 4.94 -8.54
N THR A 214 33.21 3.79 -9.21
CA THR A 214 33.95 2.60 -8.80
C THR A 214 35.46 2.79 -8.97
N PRO A 215 36.32 2.20 -8.11
CA PRO A 215 37.77 2.37 -8.20
C PRO A 215 38.36 1.96 -9.56
N ASN A 216 37.78 0.93 -10.19
CA ASN A 216 38.32 0.32 -11.41
C ASN A 216 37.82 1.00 -12.69
N ASN A 217 36.77 1.82 -12.62
CA ASN A 217 36.21 2.49 -13.79
C ASN A 217 35.47 3.77 -13.37
N ARG A 218 36.06 4.93 -13.68
CA ARG A 218 35.50 6.25 -13.37
C ARG A 218 34.17 6.56 -14.08
N ASN A 219 33.86 5.85 -15.17
CA ASN A 219 32.59 5.99 -15.89
C ASN A 219 31.50 5.07 -15.32
N ARG A 220 31.82 4.22 -14.34
CA ARG A 220 30.86 3.32 -13.69
C ARG A 220 30.68 3.74 -12.24
N LEU A 221 29.44 4.04 -11.86
CA LEU A 221 29.09 4.35 -10.49
C LEU A 221 28.78 3.08 -9.70
N TYR A 222 28.81 3.20 -8.38
CA TYR A 222 28.07 2.30 -7.50
C TYR A 222 26.56 2.49 -7.72
N ASP A 223 25.77 1.55 -7.23
CA ASP A 223 24.31 1.55 -7.38
C ASP A 223 23.62 2.18 -6.16
N SER A 224 24.23 2.11 -4.98
CA SER A 224 23.71 2.69 -3.74
C SER A 224 24.82 3.05 -2.76
N CYS A 225 24.47 3.78 -1.70
CA CYS A 225 25.36 4.06 -0.58
C CYS A 225 24.87 3.38 0.69
N VAL A 226 25.78 3.07 1.63
CA VAL A 226 25.48 2.43 2.91
C VAL A 226 26.21 3.09 4.07
N ASP A 227 25.82 2.76 5.29
CA ASP A 227 26.50 3.15 6.54
C ASP A 227 27.84 2.41 6.72
N ASP A 228 27.84 1.08 6.62
CA ASP A 228 29.01 0.22 6.73
C ASP A 228 29.05 -0.80 5.57
N PRO A 229 30.04 -0.73 4.66
CA PRO A 229 30.18 -1.70 3.57
C PRO A 229 30.35 -3.16 4.01
N LYS A 230 30.80 -3.42 5.24
CA LYS A 230 31.00 -4.78 5.76
C LYS A 230 29.72 -5.38 6.32
N ASN A 231 28.90 -4.56 6.99
CA ASN A 231 27.66 -4.99 7.62
C ASN A 231 26.59 -3.88 7.50
N PRO A 232 26.05 -3.66 6.29
CA PRO A 232 25.17 -2.53 6.04
C PRO A 232 23.84 -2.69 6.76
N SER A 233 23.46 -1.66 7.51
CA SER A 233 22.17 -1.57 8.20
C SER A 233 21.27 -0.48 7.61
N ILE A 234 21.86 0.48 6.89
CA ILE A 234 21.19 1.59 6.21
C ILE A 234 21.61 1.61 4.74
N PHE A 235 20.64 1.80 3.84
CA PHE A 235 20.85 1.93 2.41
C PHE A 235 20.27 3.26 1.93
N VAL A 236 21.03 3.97 1.10
CA VAL A 236 20.60 5.22 0.46
C VAL A 236 20.50 5.00 -1.04
N ILE A 237 19.30 5.22 -1.57
CA ILE A 237 18.94 5.00 -2.96
C ILE A 237 18.65 6.34 -3.63
N PHE A 238 19.31 6.61 -4.75
CA PHE A 238 19.25 7.90 -5.44
C PHE A 238 18.30 7.86 -6.65
N GLU A 239 18.08 6.69 -7.24
CA GLU A 239 17.19 6.48 -8.38
C GLU A 239 15.91 5.76 -7.93
N LYS A 240 14.75 6.39 -8.14
CA LYS A 240 13.45 5.84 -7.71
C LYS A 240 13.11 4.52 -8.42
N LEU A 241 13.60 4.32 -9.64
CA LEU A 241 13.38 3.07 -10.39
C LEU A 241 14.07 1.85 -9.76
N GLN A 242 15.00 2.05 -8.82
CA GLN A 242 15.58 0.97 -8.02
C GLN A 242 14.66 0.52 -6.87
N ILE A 243 13.50 1.16 -6.67
CA ILE A 243 12.66 0.94 -5.49
C ILE A 243 11.26 0.50 -5.91
N TYR A 244 10.75 -0.53 -5.25
CA TYR A 244 9.36 -0.96 -5.36
C TYR A 244 8.75 -1.08 -3.96
N PRO A 245 7.81 -0.21 -3.54
CA PRO A 245 7.13 -0.36 -2.25
C PRO A 245 6.23 -1.59 -2.33
N ALA A 246 6.64 -2.66 -1.64
CA ALA A 246 6.06 -3.99 -1.75
C ALA A 246 4.91 -4.20 -0.76
N TYR A 247 5.05 -3.72 0.48
CA TYR A 247 4.08 -3.94 1.55
C TYR A 247 3.91 -2.69 2.43
N ILE A 248 2.74 -2.57 3.04
CA ILE A 248 2.47 -1.62 4.13
C ILE A 248 2.35 -2.43 5.42
N VAL A 249 3.16 -2.13 6.41
CA VAL A 249 3.10 -2.79 7.71
C VAL A 249 2.41 -1.87 8.70
N GLU A 250 1.30 -2.34 9.27
CA GLU A 250 0.57 -1.66 10.34
C GLU A 250 0.76 -2.39 11.66
N TYR A 251 1.07 -1.65 12.72
CA TYR A 251 1.28 -2.23 14.04
C TYR A 251 0.93 -1.23 15.14
N SER A 252 0.76 -1.70 16.37
CA SER A 252 0.52 -0.86 17.55
C SER A 252 1.35 -1.38 18.72
N THR A 253 1.54 -0.57 19.75
CA THR A 253 2.23 -1.00 20.98
C THR A 253 1.44 -2.03 21.79
N SER A 254 0.16 -2.23 21.49
CA SER A 254 -0.78 -3.08 22.25
C SER A 254 -1.34 -4.27 21.46
N SER A 255 -0.90 -4.50 20.22
CA SER A 255 -1.41 -5.58 19.36
C SER A 255 -0.34 -6.09 18.41
N LEU A 256 -0.52 -7.33 17.92
CA LEU A 256 0.38 -7.99 16.99
C LEU A 256 0.53 -7.21 15.66
N CYS A 257 1.71 -7.32 15.05
CA CYS A 257 2.05 -6.72 13.77
C CYS A 257 1.24 -7.35 12.63
N VAL A 258 0.74 -6.52 11.71
CA VAL A 258 -0.09 -6.94 10.59
C VAL A 258 0.54 -6.44 9.28
N ILE A 259 0.73 -7.34 8.31
CA ILE A 259 1.29 -7.02 6.99
C ILE A 259 0.12 -6.88 6.00
N LEU A 260 -0.06 -5.67 5.46
CA LEU A 260 -1.01 -5.34 4.39
C LEU A 260 -0.27 -5.38 3.05
#